data_AF-A0A5C4NHW8-F1
#
_entry.id   AF-A0A5C4NHW8-F1
#
_cell.length_a   1.000
_cell.length_b   1.000
_cell.length_c   1.000
_cell.angle_alpha   90.00
_cell.angle_beta   90.00
_cell.angle_gamma   90.00
#
_symmetry.space_group_name_H-M   'P 1'
#
loop_
_entity.id
_entity.type
_entity.pdbx_description
1 polymer ?
#
loop_
_entity_poly.entity_id
_entity_poly.type
_entity_poly.pdbx_seq_one_letter_code
_entity_poly.pdbx_strand_id
1 'polypeptide(L)'
;MPSLPRKCPACSFVRPATVHACPSCGFKPERQSFVETIDGELVEIGDTASREPSFAERQRFWSMALSLDDERSKNGRLAKALYKDRFRVWPRGLMDDRLRPDVVFRAFECSRRIAYVKRRAKAEEACHAT
;
A
#
# COMPACT_ATOMS: atom_id res chain seq x y z
N MET A 1 6.84 -21.02 34.83
CA MET A 1 8.16 -21.68 34.94
C MET A 1 9.21 -20.62 35.26
N PRO A 2 9.96 -20.72 36.36
CA PRO A 2 11.02 -19.77 36.67
C PRO A 2 12.13 -19.88 35.62
N SER A 3 12.60 -18.73 35.12
CA SER A 3 13.67 -18.65 34.14
C SER A 3 15.00 -19.11 34.74
N LEU A 4 15.78 -19.88 33.98
CA LEU A 4 17.08 -20.39 34.45
C LEU A 4 18.12 -19.26 34.50
N PRO A 5 19.02 -19.26 35.51
CA PRO A 5 20.09 -18.28 35.61
C PRO A 5 21.09 -18.43 34.45
N ARG A 6 21.61 -17.31 33.95
CA ARG A 6 22.52 -17.26 32.80
C ARG A 6 23.91 -16.77 33.21
N LYS A 7 24.95 -17.36 32.62
CA LYS A 7 26.34 -16.94 32.84
C LYS A 7 26.61 -15.60 32.12
N CYS A 8 27.33 -14.69 32.77
CA CYS A 8 27.78 -13.46 32.15
C CYS A 8 28.92 -13.75 31.15
N PRO A 9 28.87 -13.24 29.90
CA PRO A 9 29.91 -13.48 28.90
C PRO A 9 31.25 -12.79 29.20
N ALA A 10 31.26 -11.76 30.06
CA ALA A 10 32.47 -10.98 30.36
C ALA A 10 33.24 -11.46 31.59
N CYS A 11 32.55 -11.90 32.65
CA CYS A 11 33.20 -12.28 33.93
C CYS A 11 32.81 -13.68 34.44
N SER A 12 32.06 -14.46 33.65
CA SER A 12 31.59 -15.82 33.99
C SER A 12 30.71 -15.94 35.25
N PHE A 13 30.39 -14.83 35.93
CA PHE A 13 29.48 -14.80 37.06
C PHE A 13 28.06 -15.24 36.65
N VAL A 14 27.43 -16.10 37.47
CA VAL A 14 26.07 -16.62 37.23
C VAL A 14 25.04 -15.57 37.66
N ARG A 15 24.31 -15.01 36.70
CA ARG A 15 23.32 -13.97 36.96
C ARG A 15 21.93 -14.57 37.19
N PRO A 16 21.19 -14.09 38.20
CA PRO A 16 19.79 -14.46 38.37
C PRO A 16 18.96 -13.98 37.18
N ALA A 17 17.91 -14.74 36.85
CA ALA A 17 17.29 -14.74 35.54
C ALA A 17 16.50 -13.47 35.15
N THR A 18 16.50 -12.45 36.01
CA THR A 18 15.76 -11.19 35.83
C THR A 18 16.68 -9.96 35.75
N VAL A 19 17.96 -10.09 36.12
CA VAL A 19 18.85 -8.92 36.19
C VAL A 19 19.53 -8.70 34.84
N HIS A 20 19.31 -7.53 34.23
CA HIS A 20 19.84 -7.13 32.91
C HIS A 20 21.30 -6.64 32.92
N ALA A 21 21.78 -6.07 34.02
CA ALA A 21 23.18 -5.70 34.22
C ALA A 21 23.90 -6.73 35.09
N CYS A 22 25.15 -7.09 34.79
CA CYS A 22 25.91 -7.92 35.72
C CYS A 22 26.27 -7.12 36.99
N PRO A 23 25.98 -7.60 38.21
CA PRO A 23 26.33 -6.89 39.44
C PRO A 23 27.84 -6.91 39.75
N SER A 24 28.59 -7.84 39.17
CA SER A 24 30.04 -7.98 39.42
C SER A 24 30.90 -7.18 38.44
N CYS A 25 30.50 -7.02 37.18
CA CYS A 25 31.30 -6.33 36.15
C CYS A 25 30.55 -5.21 35.40
N GLY A 26 29.27 -4.97 35.68
CA GLY A 26 28.47 -3.93 35.03
C GLY A 26 28.05 -4.23 33.58
N PHE A 27 28.44 -5.37 33.00
CA PHE A 27 28.16 -5.68 31.59
C PHE A 27 26.66 -5.82 31.30
N LYS A 28 26.18 -5.00 30.35
CA LYS A 28 24.79 -4.97 29.85
C LYS A 28 24.80 -5.44 28.40
N PRO A 29 24.22 -6.61 28.07
CA PRO A 29 24.05 -7.02 26.69
C PRO A 29 23.01 -6.11 26.04
N GLU A 30 23.46 -5.26 25.13
CA GLU A 30 22.59 -4.38 24.35
C GLU A 30 21.94 -5.20 23.23
N ARG A 31 20.63 -5.03 23.07
CA ARG A 31 19.87 -5.74 22.04
C ARG A 31 20.22 -5.10 20.69
N GLN A 32 21.10 -5.75 19.94
CA GLN A 32 21.41 -5.33 18.58
C GLN A 32 20.21 -5.65 17.66
N SER A 33 19.31 -4.68 17.50
CA SER A 33 18.35 -4.69 16.40
C SER A 33 19.06 -4.13 15.16
N PHE A 34 19.77 -5.00 14.44
CA PHE A 34 20.22 -4.71 13.07
C PHE A 34 19.01 -4.73 12.13
N VAL A 35 18.20 -3.67 12.20
CA VAL A 35 17.24 -3.35 11.14
C VAL A 35 17.60 -1.94 10.72
N GLU A 36 18.40 -1.84 9.66
CA GLU A 36 18.64 -0.57 8.98
C GLU A 36 17.36 -0.21 8.23
N THR A 37 16.55 0.66 8.82
CA THR A 37 15.40 1.25 8.14
C THR A 37 15.93 2.36 7.24
N ILE A 38 16.34 1.99 6.03
CA ILE A 38 16.67 2.97 5.00
C ILE A 38 15.35 3.53 4.49
N ASP A 39 15.17 4.85 4.50
CA ASP A 39 14.13 5.52 3.74
C ASP A 39 14.44 5.27 2.25
N GLY A 40 13.94 4.17 1.72
CA GLY A 40 14.02 3.88 0.30
C GLY A 40 13.28 4.98 -0.44
N GLU A 41 14.02 5.82 -1.17
CA GLU A 41 13.44 6.75 -2.12
C GLU A 41 12.67 5.93 -3.17
N LEU A 42 11.34 6.03 -3.15
CA LEU A 42 10.51 5.44 -4.18
C LEU A 42 10.78 6.17 -5.50
N VAL A 43 11.70 5.64 -6.28
CA VAL A 43 11.89 6.06 -7.67
C VAL A 43 10.79 5.40 -8.49
N GLU A 44 9.96 6.20 -9.16
CA GLU A 44 9.02 5.70 -10.16
C GLU A 44 9.83 4.99 -11.25
N ILE A 45 9.74 3.66 -11.31
CA ILE A 45 10.37 2.87 -12.38
C ILE A 45 9.61 3.21 -13.67
N GLY A 46 10.15 4.21 -14.37
CA GLY A 46 9.94 4.51 -15.78
C GLY A 46 8.50 4.71 -16.22
N ASP A 47 8.17 5.97 -16.48
CA ASP A 47 7.43 6.30 -17.69
C ASP A 47 8.16 5.66 -18.88
N THR A 48 7.84 4.41 -19.20
CA THR A 48 8.15 3.83 -20.50
C THR A 48 7.37 4.66 -21.49
N ALA A 49 8.01 5.74 -21.99
CA ALA A 49 7.55 6.72 -22.97
C ALA A 49 6.03 6.94 -22.95
N SER A 50 5.56 8.09 -22.44
CA SER A 50 4.16 8.54 -22.44
C SER A 50 3.51 8.41 -23.84
N ARG A 51 3.19 7.19 -24.23
CA ARG A 51 2.57 6.86 -25.49
C ARG A 51 1.11 7.09 -25.22
N GLU A 52 0.53 7.99 -26.00
CA GLU A 52 -0.91 8.18 -25.94
C GLU A 52 -1.56 6.80 -26.12
N PRO A 53 -2.39 6.37 -25.16
CA PRO A 53 -3.01 5.06 -25.23
C PRO A 53 -3.83 5.00 -26.51
N SER A 54 -3.65 3.93 -27.27
CA SER A 54 -4.37 3.72 -28.51
C SER A 54 -5.88 3.72 -28.26
N PHE A 55 -6.66 3.96 -29.31
CA PHE A 55 -8.12 3.87 -29.23
C PHE A 55 -8.57 2.51 -28.70
N ALA A 56 -7.92 1.43 -29.13
CA ALA A 56 -8.22 0.07 -28.67
C ALA A 56 -7.97 -0.11 -27.16
N GLU A 57 -6.90 0.49 -26.60
CA GLU A 57 -6.62 0.42 -25.16
C GLU A 57 -7.67 1.19 -24.35
N ARG A 58 -8.10 2.36 -24.84
CA ARG A 58 -9.19 3.15 -24.25
C ARG A 58 -10.51 2.38 -24.29
N GLN A 59 -10.83 1.78 -25.43
CA GLN A 59 -12.01 0.93 -25.61
C GLN A 59 -12.01 -0.26 -24.66
N ARG A 60 -10.92 -1.01 -24.61
CA ARG A 60 -10.79 -2.17 -23.72
C ARG A 60 -10.96 -1.79 -22.25
N PHE A 61 -10.34 -0.67 -21.84
CA PHE A 61 -10.48 -0.16 -20.47
C PHE A 61 -11.93 0.26 -20.15
N TRP A 62 -12.59 0.96 -21.08
CA TRP A 62 -13.99 1.36 -20.93
C TRP A 62 -14.90 0.14 -20.76
N SER A 63 -14.72 -0.89 -21.59
CA SER A 63 -15.49 -2.13 -21.52
C SER A 63 -15.32 -2.87 -20.18
N MET A 64 -14.12 -2.89 -19.61
CA MET A 64 -13.88 -3.43 -18.28
C MET A 64 -14.51 -2.58 -17.17
N ALA A 65 -14.44 -1.26 -17.30
CA ALA A 65 -14.99 -0.32 -16.33
C ALA A 65 -16.51 -0.36 -16.28
N LEU A 66 -17.17 -0.55 -17.42
CA LEU A 66 -18.62 -0.75 -17.50
C LEU A 66 -19.06 -2.03 -16.79
N SER A 67 -18.36 -3.15 -16.99
CA SER A 67 -18.69 -4.40 -16.29
C SER A 67 -18.61 -4.24 -14.77
N LEU A 68 -17.59 -3.54 -14.27
CA LEU A 68 -17.45 -3.28 -12.84
C LEU A 68 -18.54 -2.33 -12.31
N ASP A 69 -18.95 -1.35 -13.11
CA ASP A 69 -20.02 -0.43 -12.75
C ASP A 69 -21.37 -1.15 -12.63
N ASP A 70 -21.66 -2.03 -13.57
CA ASP A 70 -22.83 -2.91 -13.56
C ASP A 70 -22.80 -3.86 -12.35
N GLU A 71 -21.67 -4.50 -12.07
CA GLU A 71 -21.48 -5.34 -10.88
C GLU A 71 -21.77 -4.60 -9.56
N ARG A 72 -21.59 -3.27 -9.55
CA ARG A 72 -21.77 -2.41 -8.36
C ARG A 72 -23.02 -1.53 -8.43
N SER A 73 -23.84 -1.68 -9.46
CA SER A 73 -25.06 -0.90 -9.73
C SER A 73 -24.84 0.62 -9.59
N LYS A 74 -23.77 1.16 -10.20
CA LYS A 74 -23.41 2.59 -10.12
C LYS A 74 -23.91 3.43 -11.31
N ASN A 75 -24.74 2.85 -12.19
CA ASN A 75 -25.40 3.52 -13.32
C ASN A 75 -24.45 4.31 -14.23
N GLY A 76 -23.28 3.75 -14.51
CA GLY A 76 -22.21 4.31 -15.34
C GLY A 76 -21.38 5.42 -14.67
N ARG A 77 -21.68 5.81 -13.43
CA ARG A 77 -20.95 6.91 -12.76
C ARG A 77 -19.54 6.48 -12.35
N LEU A 78 -19.38 5.25 -11.88
CA LEU A 78 -18.07 4.72 -11.50
C LEU A 78 -17.20 4.51 -12.74
N ALA A 79 -17.76 3.95 -13.82
CA ALA A 79 -17.04 3.75 -15.07
C ALA A 79 -16.47 5.08 -15.62
N LYS A 80 -17.29 6.12 -15.64
CA LYS A 80 -16.89 7.47 -16.08
C LYS A 80 -15.79 8.09 -15.20
N ALA A 81 -15.89 7.93 -13.88
CA ALA A 81 -14.86 8.41 -12.95
C ALA A 81 -13.52 7.69 -13.14
N LEU A 82 -13.54 6.35 -13.23
CA LEU A 82 -12.33 5.55 -13.46
C LEU A 82 -11.66 5.88 -14.80
N TYR A 83 -12.45 6.06 -15.86
CA TYR A 83 -11.93 6.46 -17.18
C TYR A 83 -11.27 7.83 -17.14
N LYS A 84 -11.91 8.82 -16.49
CA LYS A 84 -11.34 10.16 -16.30
C LYS A 84 -10.07 10.14 -15.45
N ASP A 85 -10.00 9.31 -14.42
CA ASP A 85 -8.79 9.19 -13.59
C ASP A 85 -7.62 8.59 -14.36
N ARG A 86 -7.87 7.59 -15.21
CA ARG A 86 -6.82 6.92 -16.01
C ARG A 86 -6.34 7.75 -17.18
N PHE A 87 -7.25 8.34 -17.95
CA PHE A 87 -6.95 8.98 -19.24
C PHE A 87 -7.09 10.50 -19.22
N ARG A 88 -7.55 11.10 -18.12
CA ARG A 88 -7.81 12.56 -17.98
C ARG A 88 -8.79 13.15 -19.01
N VAL A 89 -9.42 12.33 -19.83
CA VAL A 89 -10.39 12.69 -20.87
C VAL A 89 -11.71 11.97 -20.59
N TRP A 90 -12.84 12.52 -21.04
CA TRP A 90 -14.12 11.83 -20.97
C TRP A 90 -14.29 10.81 -22.11
N PRO A 91 -14.97 9.68 -21.89
CA PRO A 91 -15.22 8.71 -22.95
C PRO A 91 -16.08 9.36 -24.05
N ARG A 92 -15.57 9.39 -25.30
CA ARG A 92 -16.25 9.93 -26.47
C ARG A 92 -16.16 8.95 -27.63
N GLY A 93 -17.30 8.46 -28.12
CA GLY A 93 -17.37 7.54 -29.26
C GLY A 93 -16.83 6.13 -28.97
N LEU A 94 -16.95 5.66 -27.72
CA LEU A 94 -16.61 4.30 -27.34
C LEU A 94 -17.86 3.41 -27.41
N MET A 95 -17.67 2.12 -27.69
CA MET A 95 -18.72 1.10 -27.68
C MET A 95 -18.98 0.62 -26.24
N ASP A 96 -20.23 0.35 -25.91
CA ASP A 96 -20.64 -0.05 -24.55
C ASP A 96 -20.60 -1.57 -24.32
N ASP A 97 -19.53 -2.21 -24.76
CA ASP A 97 -19.34 -3.66 -24.60
C ASP A 97 -18.90 -4.01 -23.19
N ARG A 98 -19.48 -5.05 -22.59
CA ARG A 98 -19.10 -5.54 -21.26
C ARG A 98 -17.98 -6.57 -21.38
N LEU A 99 -16.79 -6.20 -20.92
CA LEU A 99 -15.63 -7.10 -20.88
C LEU A 99 -15.28 -7.46 -19.44
N ARG A 100 -14.90 -8.71 -19.19
CA ARG A 100 -14.42 -9.15 -17.87
C ARG A 100 -13.19 -8.31 -17.45
N PRO A 101 -13.17 -7.76 -16.23
CA PRO A 101 -12.05 -6.97 -15.75
C PRO A 101 -10.78 -7.82 -15.57
N ASP A 102 -9.69 -7.33 -16.15
CA ASP A 102 -8.36 -7.92 -16.06
C ASP A 102 -7.67 -7.62 -14.71
N VAL A 103 -6.60 -8.37 -14.40
CA VAL A 103 -5.82 -8.21 -13.15
C VAL A 103 -5.23 -6.80 -13.05
N VAL A 104 -4.70 -6.28 -14.16
CA VAL A 104 -4.13 -4.91 -14.21
C VAL A 104 -5.22 -3.86 -13.91
N PHE A 105 -6.41 -4.04 -14.48
CA PHE A 105 -7.54 -3.14 -14.23
C PHE A 105 -7.99 -3.20 -12.77
N ARG A 106 -8.09 -4.41 -12.18
CA ARG A 106 -8.46 -4.59 -10.77
C ARG A 106 -7.42 -3.96 -9.82
N ALA A 107 -6.13 -4.08 -10.12
CA ALA A 107 -5.07 -3.43 -9.35
C ALA A 107 -5.19 -1.90 -9.40
N PHE A 108 -5.45 -1.34 -10.60
CA PHE A 108 -5.70 0.08 -10.78
C PHE A 108 -6.91 0.55 -9.95
N GLU A 109 -8.05 -0.14 -10.04
CA GLU A 109 -9.25 0.22 -9.27
C GLU A 109 -9.02 0.15 -7.75
N CYS A 110 -8.35 -0.91 -7.29
CA CYS A 110 -7.99 -1.06 -5.89
C CYS A 110 -7.15 0.13 -5.39
N SER A 111 -6.16 0.55 -6.19
CA SER A 111 -5.33 1.73 -5.86
C SER A 111 -6.17 3.01 -5.71
N ARG A 112 -7.14 3.22 -6.61
CA ARG A 112 -8.02 4.41 -6.58
C ARG A 112 -8.93 4.38 -5.36
N ARG A 113 -9.47 3.21 -5.03
CA ARG A 113 -10.33 3.01 -3.86
C ARG A 113 -9.57 3.26 -2.55
N ILE A 114 -8.35 2.71 -2.42
CA ILE A 114 -7.50 2.94 -1.24
C ILE A 114 -7.16 4.42 -1.11
N ALA A 115 -6.78 5.09 -2.20
CA ALA A 115 -6.49 6.52 -2.20
C ALA A 115 -7.71 7.35 -1.76
N TYR A 116 -8.91 7.01 -2.23
CA TYR A 116 -10.15 7.67 -1.83
C TYR A 116 -10.44 7.51 -0.33
N VAL A 117 -10.35 6.28 0.19
CA VAL A 117 -10.57 5.99 1.62
C VAL A 117 -9.57 6.74 2.49
N LYS A 118 -8.28 6.73 2.13
CA LYS A 118 -7.23 7.48 2.84
C LYS A 118 -7.49 8.99 2.80
N ARG A 119 -7.90 9.54 1.65
CA ARG A 119 -8.25 10.96 1.54
C ARG A 119 -9.43 11.33 2.43
N ARG A 120 -10.44 10.45 2.53
CA ARG A 120 -11.60 10.64 3.41
C ARG A 120 -11.21 10.60 4.88
N ALA A 121 -10.40 9.64 5.30
CA ALA A 121 -9.89 9.55 6.68
C ALA A 121 -9.10 10.80 7.07
N LYS A 122 -8.16 11.24 6.21
CA LYS A 122 -7.39 12.47 6.46
C LYS A 122 -8.28 13.72 6.57
N ALA A 123 -9.34 13.81 5.75
CA ALA A 123 -10.28 14.94 5.83
C ALA A 123 -11.11 14.93 7.12
N GLU A 124 -11.42 13.75 7.64
CA GLU A 124 -12.12 13.58 8.91
C GLU A 124 -11.22 13.89 10.11
N GLU A 125 -9.97 13.41 10.11
CA GLU A 125 -8.94 13.78 11.08
C GLU A 125 -8.70 15.30 11.11
N ALA A 126 -8.64 15.94 9.94
CA ALA A 126 -8.49 17.40 9.84
C ALA A 126 -9.70 18.18 10.39
N CYS A 127 -10.92 17.62 10.28
CA CYS A 127 -12.13 18.21 10.83
C CYS A 127 -12.24 18.03 12.36
N HIS A 128 -11.69 16.94 12.89
CA HIS A 128 -11.69 16.65 14.33
C HIS A 128 -10.57 17.40 15.08
N ALA A 129 -9.51 17.81 14.38
CA ALA A 129 -8.39 18.57 14.95
C ALA A 129 -8.63 20.10 15.04
N THR A 130 -9.80 20.58 14.63
CA THR A 130 -10.27 21.98 14.73
C THR A 130 -11.44 22.10 15.67
#